data_AF-A0A2M8DPB4-F1
#
_entry.id   AF-A0A2M8DPB4-F1
#
_cell.length_a   1.000
_cell.length_b   1.000
_cell.length_c   1.000
_cell.angle_alpha   90.00
_cell.angle_beta   90.00
_cell.angle_gamma   90.00
#
_symmetry.space_group_name_H-M   'P 1'
#
loop_
_entity.id
_entity.type
_entity.pdbx_description
1 polymer ?
#
loop_
_entity_poly.entity_id
_entity_poly.type
_entity_poly.pdbx_seq_one_letter_code
_entity_poly.pdbx_strand_id
1 'polypeptide(L)' 'MNIILGLILVVVGALLTIKSETFYRITGPIGWAERYLGTEGGTRLFFKILGVLVILLGFTVMVGLWNTLLSATLGKMFGL' A
#
# COMPACT_ATOMS: atom_id res chain seq x y z
N MET A 1 1.61 11.39 18.18
CA MET A 1 0.46 10.46 18.25
C MET A 1 0.30 9.81 16.88
N ASN A 2 1.29 9.02 16.44
CA ASN A 2 1.45 8.66 15.01
C ASN A 2 1.29 7.15 14.75
N ILE A 3 1.22 6.36 15.83
CA ILE A 3 1.06 4.91 15.78
C ILE A 3 -0.36 4.55 15.33
N ILE A 4 -1.37 5.34 15.74
CA ILE A 4 -2.78 5.11 15.39
C ILE A 4 -3.00 5.27 13.87
N LEU A 5 -2.41 6.30 13.26
CA LEU A 5 -2.48 6.51 11.80
C LEU A 5 -1.74 5.42 11.02
N GLY A 6 -0.54 5.02 11.47
CA GLY A 6 0.20 3.91 10.88
C GLY A 6 -0.56 2.59 10.97
N LEU A 7 -1.20 2.32 12.11
CA LEU A 7 -2.03 1.14 12.33
C LEU A 7 -3.24 1.11 11.39
N ILE A 8 -3.93 2.25 11.21
CA ILE A 8 -5.05 2.35 10.25
C ILE A 8 -4.55 2.04 8.83
N LEU A 9 -3.39 2.57 8.43
CA LEU A 9 -2.83 2.34 7.10
C LEU A 9 -2.47 0.86 6.87
N VAL A 10 -1.88 0.21 7.88
CA VAL A 10 -1.58 -1.23 7.86
C VAL A 10 -2.86 -2.06 7.77
N VAL A 11 -3.89 -1.71 8.54
CA VAL A 11 -5.20 -2.39 8.49
C VAL A 11 -5.85 -2.22 7.11
N VAL A 12 -5.78 -1.03 6.50
CA VAL A 12 -6.28 -0.80 5.15
C VAL A 12 -5.50 -1.60 4.11
N GLY A 13 -4.17 -1.65 4.21
CA GLY A 13 -3.32 -2.49 3.34
C GLY A 13 -3.61 -3.99 3.50
N ALA A 14 -3.84 -4.44 4.73
CA ALA A 14 -4.23 -5.83 5.02
C ALA A 14 -5.60 -6.16 4.43
N LEU A 15 -6.57 -5.26 4.55
CA LEU A 15 -7.89 -5.43 3.95
C LEU A 15 -7.83 -5.44 2.42
N LEU A 16 -7.00 -4.61 1.80
CA LEU A 16 -6.75 -4.63 0.36
C LEU A 16 -6.11 -5.96 -0.10
N THR A 17 -5.22 -6.52 0.71
CA THR A 17 -4.58 -7.81 0.43
C THR A 17 -5.56 -8.97 0.57
N ILE A 18 -6.39 -8.99 1.62
CA ILE A 18 -7.37 -10.05 1.89
C ILE A 18 -8.53 -9.98 0.89
N LYS A 19 -9.05 -8.77 0.60
CA LYS A 19 -10.13 -8.55 -0.35
C LYS A 19 -9.65 -8.34 -1.79
N SER A 20 -8.42 -8.74 -2.13
CA SER A 20 -7.89 -8.63 -3.49
C SER A 20 -8.80 -9.28 -4.54
N GLU A 21 -9.50 -10.36 -4.17
CA GLU A 21 -10.45 -11.06 -5.03
C GLU A 21 -11.75 -10.27 -5.26
N THR A 22 -12.18 -9.44 -4.30
CA THR A 22 -13.33 -8.55 -4.48
C THR A 22 -12.99 -7.45 -5.48
N PHE A 23 -11.79 -6.87 -5.39
CA PHE A 23 -11.30 -5.88 -6.36
C PHE A 23 -11.11 -6.48 -7.75
N TYR A 24 -10.57 -7.69 -7.84
CA TYR A 24 -10.49 -8.43 -9.10
C TYR A 24 -11.88 -8.68 -9.71
N ARG A 25 -12.88 -9.03 -8.90
CA ARG A 25 -14.25 -9.30 -9.39
C ARG A 25 -14.97 -8.05 -9.88
N ILE A 26 -14.62 -6.87 -9.35
CA ILE A 26 -15.18 -5.58 -9.79
C ILE A 26 -14.44 -5.05 -11.02
N THR A 27 -13.12 -5.21 -11.07
CA THR A 27 -12.26 -4.61 -12.11
C THR A 27 -12.12 -5.51 -13.36
N GLY A 28 -12.28 -6.83 -13.20
CA GLY A 28 -11.97 -7.80 -14.24
C GLY A 28 -10.47 -7.96 -14.47
N PRO A 29 -10.06 -8.75 -15.47
CA PRO A 29 -8.66 -8.94 -15.82
C PRO A 29 -8.05 -7.66 -16.40
N ILE A 30 -6.94 -7.21 -15.82
CA ILE A 30 -6.15 -6.07 -16.31
C ILE A 30 -5.14 -6.61 -17.32
N GLY A 31 -5.23 -6.19 -18.59
CA GLY A 31 -4.38 -6.70 -19.67
C GLY A 31 -2.87 -6.55 -19.43
N TRP A 32 -2.44 -5.50 -18.70
CA TRP A 32 -1.05 -5.36 -18.27
C TRP A 32 -0.67 -6.43 -17.23
N ALA A 33 -1.51 -6.65 -16.22
CA ALA A 33 -1.25 -7.64 -15.18
C ALA A 33 -1.29 -9.06 -15.74
N GLU A 34 -2.21 -9.39 -16.65
CA GLU A 34 -2.21 -10.69 -17.32
C GLU A 34 -0.99 -10.88 -18.24
N ARG A 35 -0.48 -9.81 -18.87
CA ARG A 35 0.70 -9.90 -19.75
C ARG A 35 2.01 -10.09 -19.00
N TYR A 36 2.16 -9.50 -17.80
CA TYR A 36 3.41 -9.55 -17.03
C TYR A 36 3.35 -10.50 -15.82
N LEU A 37 2.16 -10.88 -15.35
CA LEU A 37 1.94 -11.75 -14.18
C LEU A 37 1.02 -12.95 -14.48
N GLY A 38 0.73 -13.23 -15.75
CA GLY A 38 -0.32 -14.14 -16.22
C GLY A 38 -0.17 -15.63 -15.96
N THR A 39 0.83 -16.08 -15.20
CA THR A 39 1.04 -17.52 -14.95
C THR A 39 -0.09 -18.13 -14.11
N GLU A 40 -0.74 -17.38 -13.21
CA GLU A 40 -1.84 -17.87 -12.35
C GLU A 40 -2.97 -16.84 -12.09
N GLY A 41 -3.39 -16.09 -13.11
CA GLY A 41 -4.39 -15.02 -12.96
C GLY A 41 -3.74 -13.74 -12.46
N GLY A 42 -2.94 -13.13 -13.34
CA GLY A 42 -1.98 -12.09 -13.00
C GLY A 42 -2.59 -10.86 -12.34
N THR A 43 -3.85 -10.57 -12.64
CA THR A 43 -4.58 -9.48 -11.99
C THR A 43 -4.85 -9.74 -10.51
N ARG A 44 -5.10 -10.99 -10.09
CA ARG A 44 -5.27 -11.33 -8.67
C ARG A 44 -3.97 -11.17 -7.90
N LEU A 45 -2.85 -11.59 -8.51
CA LEU A 45 -1.52 -11.42 -7.94
C LEU A 45 -1.13 -9.94 -7.86
N PHE A 46 -1.47 -9.15 -8.88
CA PHE A 46 -1.22 -7.71 -8.90
C PHE A 46 -1.86 -6.99 -7.71
N PHE A 47 -3.14 -7.26 -7.42
CA PHE A 47 -3.82 -6.67 -6.26
C PHE A 47 -3.21 -7.12 -4.92
N LYS A 48 -2.74 -8.38 -4.82
CA LYS A 48 -2.02 -8.84 -3.62
C LYS A 48 -0.68 -8.13 -3.44
N ILE A 49 0.10 -7.97 -4.51
CA ILE A 49 1.39 -7.27 -4.48
C ILE A 49 1.19 -5.79 -4.10
N LEU A 50 0.17 -5.14 -4.66
CA LEU A 50 -0.22 -3.79 -4.28
C LEU A 50 -0.58 -3.69 -2.78
N GLY A 51 -1.39 -4.62 -2.28
CA GLY A 51 -1.75 -4.68 -0.87
C GLY A 51 -0.54 -4.84 0.06
N VAL A 52 0.41 -5.71 -0.29
CA VAL A 52 1.67 -5.90 0.45
C VAL A 52 2.52 -4.63 0.43
N LEU A 53 2.61 -3.92 -0.70
CA LEU A 53 3.30 -2.63 -0.78
C LEU A 53 2.67 -1.58 0.13
N VAL A 54 1.33 -1.52 0.19
CA VAL A 54 0.61 -0.60 1.10
C VAL A 54 0.87 -0.95 2.56
N ILE A 55 0.94 -2.24 2.92
CA ILE A 55 1.31 -2.68 4.27
C ILE A 55 2.74 -2.24 4.63
N LEU A 56 3.69 -2.40 3.71
CA LEU A 56 5.08 -1.97 3.92
C LEU A 56 5.19 -0.44 4.12
N LEU A 57 4.43 0.33 3.35
CA LEU A 57 4.32 1.78 3.54
C LEU A 57 3.65 2.12 4.88
N GLY A 58 2.61 1.38 5.27
CA GLY A 58 1.96 1.52 6.57
C GLY A 58 2.90 1.26 7.75
N PHE A 59 3.74 0.23 7.64
CA PHE A 59 4.80 -0.03 8.62
C PHE A 59 5.82 1.10 8.68
N THR A 60 6.23 1.65 7.53
CA THR A 60 7.16 2.79 7.47
C THR A 60 6.58 4.02 8.18
N VAL A 61 5.28 4.26 8.04
CA VAL A 61 4.56 5.33 8.76
C VAL A 61 4.41 5.01 10.25
N MET A 62 4.12 3.75 10.60
CA MET A 62 3.94 3.29 11.98
C MET A 62 5.23 3.34 12.81
N VAL A 63 6.38 2.98 12.22
CA VAL A 63 7.71 3.05 12.84
C VAL A 63 8.15 4.50 13.09
N GLY A 64 7.40 5.49 12.58
CA GLY A 64 7.62 6.90 12.85
C GLY A 64 8.65 7.56 11.93
N LEU A 65 9.20 6.83 10.95
CA LEU A 65 10.09 7.38 9.92
C LEU A 65 9.41 8.47 9.10
N TRP A 66 8.08 8.40 8.96
CA TRP A 66 7.28 9.43 8.30
C TRP A 66 7.33 10.78 9.01
N ASN A 67 7.42 10.79 10.34
CA ASN A 67 7.57 12.04 11.10
C ASN A 67 8.94 12.66 10.84
N THR A 68 9.98 11.82 10.81
CA THR A 68 11.37 12.22 10.50
C THR A 68 11.51 12.71 9.05
N LEU A 69 10.82 12.08 8.09
CA LEU A 69 10.80 12.49 6.69
C LEU A 69 10.01 13.79 6.48
N LEU A 70 8.81 13.91 7.03
CA LEU A 70 8.04 15.16 6.95
C LEU A 70 8.78 16.32 7.62
N SER A 71 9.38 16.13 8.80
CA SER A 71 10.19 17.18 9.42
C SER A 71 11.46 17.48 8.59
N ALA A 72 12.10 16.48 8.00
CA ALA A 72 13.31 16.69 7.21
C ALA A 72 13.04 17.33 5.83
N THR A 73 11.89 17.05 5.21
CA THR A 73 11.55 17.55 3.86
C THR A 73 10.68 18.80 3.94
N LEU A 74 9.58 18.80 4.69
CA LEU A 74 8.73 19.99 4.86
C LEU A 74 9.34 21.01 5.84
N GLY A 75 10.05 20.58 6.89
CA GLY A 75 10.72 21.51 7.81
C GLY A 75 11.82 22.31 7.13
N LYS A 76 12.58 21.69 6.21
CA LYS A 76 13.54 22.41 5.35
C LYS A 76 12.89 23.34 4.32
N MET A 77 11.65 23.09 3.91
CA MET A 77 10.92 23.92 2.95
C MET A 77 10.13 25.06 3.62
N PHE A 78 9.70 24.90 4.87
CA PHE A 78 8.94 25.91 5.63
C PHE A 78 9.76 26.64 6.72
N GLY A 79 11.05 26.34 6.88
CA GLY A 79 11.99 27.18 7.63
C GLY A 79 11.68 27.35 9.12
N LEU A 80 11.42 26.25 9.84
CA LEU A 80 11.51 26.19 11.29
C LEU A 80 12.63 25.24 11.71
#